data_AF-A0A956R3T9-F1
#
_entry.id   AF-A0A956R3T9-F1
#
_cell.length_a   1.000
_cell.length_b   1.000
_cell.length_c   1.000
_cell.angle_alpha   90.00
_cell.angle_beta   90.00
_cell.angle_gamma   90.00
#
_symmetry.space_group_name_H-M   'P 1'
#
loop_
_entity.id
_entity.type
_entity.pdbx_description
1 polymer ?
#
loop_
_entity_poly.entity_id
_entity_poly.type
_entity_poly.pdbx_seq_one_letter_code
_entity_poly.pdbx_strand_id
1 'polypeptide(L)'
;MVRAVSAPNSPVVPVIVGDGIGPDIWAATVRVLDAAVARAHGEDRRIRWLEVPAGESALASCGEHLPEATIAAFAEHRVGIKGPLSTPVGGGVRSLNITLRDRLDLCVCMRPIRWFPGVPSPVKHPERTDMVVFRENTEDI
;
A
#
# COMPACT_ATOMS: atom_id res chain seq x y z
N MET A 1 13.17 15.72 12.21
CA MET A 1 13.09 14.89 13.44
C MET A 1 12.07 13.79 13.17
N VAL A 2 12.49 12.54 12.98
CA VAL A 2 11.55 11.42 12.75
C VAL A 2 10.84 11.14 14.08
N ARG A 3 9.57 11.52 14.20
CA ARG A 3 8.76 11.14 15.37
C ARG A 3 8.41 9.66 15.26
N ALA A 4 8.70 8.88 16.29
CA ALA A 4 8.27 7.49 16.37
C ALA A 4 6.74 7.43 16.25
N VAL A 5 6.23 6.55 15.38
CA VAL A 5 4.80 6.28 15.28
C VAL A 5 4.39 5.45 16.50
N SER A 6 3.59 6.04 17.39
CA SER A 6 2.97 5.30 18.49
C SER A 6 1.67 4.68 18.00
N ALA A 7 1.64 3.36 17.82
CA ALA A 7 0.44 2.65 17.39
C ALA A 7 -0.45 2.31 18.60
N PRO A 8 -1.73 2.75 18.63
CA PRO A 8 -2.68 2.28 19.64
C PRO A 8 -2.99 0.79 19.46
N ASN A 9 -3.68 0.17 20.42
CA ASN A 9 -4.13 -1.22 20.32
C ASN A 9 -5.10 -1.48 19.15
N SER A 10 -5.80 -0.45 18.69
CA SER A 10 -6.70 -0.51 17.54
C SER A 10 -6.44 0.62 16.55
N PRO A 11 -5.33 0.59 15.79
CA PRO A 11 -5.06 1.65 14.82
C PRO A 11 -6.10 1.62 13.69
N VAL A 12 -6.46 2.81 13.20
CA VAL A 12 -7.20 2.93 11.94
C VAL A 12 -6.19 2.96 10.80
N VAL A 13 -6.40 2.14 9.79
CA VAL A 13 -5.50 2.02 8.64
C VAL A 13 -6.31 2.21 7.35
N PRO A 14 -6.13 3.33 6.63
CA PRO A 14 -6.75 3.53 5.34
C PRO A 14 -6.31 2.48 4.31
N VAL A 15 -7.27 2.02 3.53
CA VAL A 15 -7.13 1.00 2.49
C VAL A 15 -7.68 1.54 1.19
N ILE A 16 -6.85 1.54 0.15
CA ILE A 16 -7.35 1.59 -1.23
C ILE A 16 -7.44 0.13 -1.69
N VAL A 17 -8.64 -0.40 -1.94
CA VAL A 17 -8.83 -1.80 -2.39
C VAL A 17 -8.11 -2.05 -3.72
N GLY A 18 -8.11 -1.06 -4.60
CA GLY A 18 -7.46 -1.08 -5.90
C GLY A 18 -8.38 -1.52 -7.04
N ASP A 19 -7.88 -1.36 -8.26
CA ASP A 19 -8.58 -1.64 -9.51
C ASP A 19 -8.30 -3.07 -10.01
N GLY A 20 -9.08 -3.55 -10.98
CA GLY A 20 -8.87 -4.87 -11.61
C GLY A 20 -8.87 -6.02 -10.59
N ILE A 21 -7.72 -6.65 -10.39
CA ILE A 21 -7.53 -7.77 -9.43
C ILE A 21 -7.48 -7.33 -7.96
N GLY A 22 -7.57 -6.02 -7.68
CA GLY A 22 -7.48 -5.45 -6.32
C GLY A 22 -8.44 -6.07 -5.31
N PRO A 23 -9.75 -6.15 -5.58
CA PRO A 23 -10.72 -6.73 -4.65
C PRO A 23 -10.41 -8.17 -4.25
N ASP A 24 -9.97 -9.02 -5.18
CA ASP A 24 -9.63 -10.41 -4.91
C ASP A 24 -8.40 -10.52 -3.99
N ILE A 25 -7.37 -9.71 -4.27
CA ILE A 25 -6.15 -9.65 -3.45
C ILE A 25 -6.48 -9.11 -2.06
N TRP A 26 -7.29 -8.05 -1.97
CA TRP A 26 -7.65 -7.43 -0.70
C TRP A 26 -8.44 -8.39 0.19
N ALA A 27 -9.44 -9.07 -0.37
CA ALA A 27 -10.24 -10.06 0.35
C ALA A 27 -9.38 -11.19 0.96
N ALA A 28 -8.32 -11.61 0.28
CA ALA A 28 -7.35 -12.56 0.83
C ALA A 28 -6.42 -11.92 1.87
N THR A 29 -5.90 -10.73 1.57
CA THR A 29 -4.93 -9.99 2.40
C THR A 29 -5.50 -9.67 3.78
N VAL A 30 -6.71 -9.10 3.85
CA VAL A 30 -7.34 -8.68 5.11
C VAL A 30 -7.51 -9.88 6.07
N ARG A 31 -7.92 -11.04 5.55
CA ARG A 31 -8.06 -12.27 6.35
C ARG A 31 -6.74 -12.74 6.94
N VAL A 32 -5.65 -12.68 6.15
CA VAL A 32 -4.31 -13.07 6.61
C VAL A 32 -3.80 -12.12 7.68
N LEU A 33 -3.97 -10.80 7.47
CA LEU A 33 -3.51 -9.79 8.42
C LEU A 33 -4.29 -9.85 9.74
N ASP A 34 -5.62 -9.94 9.68
CA ASP A 34 -6.46 -10.04 10.88
C ASP A 34 -6.15 -11.31 11.67
N ALA A 35 -6.00 -12.45 10.99
CA ALA A 35 -5.61 -13.71 11.63
C ALA A 35 -4.22 -13.66 12.25
N ALA A 36 -3.25 -12.99 11.61
CA ALA A 36 -1.91 -12.82 12.14
C ALA A 36 -1.90 -11.97 13.43
N VAL A 37 -2.66 -10.86 13.44
CA VAL A 37 -2.80 -10.00 14.62
C VAL A 37 -3.47 -10.76 15.75
N ALA A 38 -4.60 -11.43 15.48
CA ALA A 38 -5.32 -12.23 16.47
C ALA A 38 -4.46 -13.37 17.03
N ARG A 39 -3.67 -14.04 16.19
CA ARG A 39 -2.74 -15.10 16.63
C ARG A 39 -1.63 -14.57 17.52
N ALA A 40 -1.10 -13.38 17.23
CA ALA A 40 0.02 -12.80 17.98
C ALA A 40 -0.40 -12.11 19.28
N HIS A 41 -1.62 -11.58 19.34
CA HIS A 41 -2.05 -10.67 20.39
C HIS A 41 -3.43 -10.99 21.00
N GLY A 42 -4.09 -12.07 20.58
CA GLY A 42 -5.46 -12.36 21.01
C GLY A 42 -6.42 -11.24 20.64
N GLU A 43 -7.29 -10.85 21.57
CA GLU A 43 -8.26 -9.77 21.39
C GLU A 43 -7.71 -8.39 21.79
N ASP A 44 -6.50 -8.32 22.37
CA ASP A 44 -5.92 -7.08 22.88
C ASP A 44 -5.57 -6.10 21.77
N ARG A 45 -5.41 -6.59 20.53
CA ARG A 45 -5.09 -5.78 19.35
C ARG A 45 -5.92 -6.19 18.14
N ARG A 46 -6.28 -5.21 17.33
CA ARG A 46 -6.96 -5.40 16.03
C ARG A 46 -6.68 -4.23 15.11
N ILE A 47 -6.75 -4.41 13.80
CA ILE A 47 -6.66 -3.30 12.85
C ILE A 47 -8.09 -2.86 12.51
N ARG A 48 -8.34 -1.55 12.45
CA ARG A 48 -9.59 -0.98 11.95
C ARG A 48 -9.36 -0.48 10.53
N TRP A 49 -9.80 -1.26 9.56
CA TRP A 49 -9.67 -0.92 8.15
C TRP A 49 -10.63 0.20 7.78
N LEU A 50 -10.11 1.26 7.16
CA LEU A 50 -10.89 2.37 6.61
C LEU A 50 -10.78 2.34 5.09
N GLU A 51 -11.78 1.82 4.41
CA GLU A 51 -11.76 1.81 2.94
C GLU A 51 -11.93 3.23 2.41
N VAL A 52 -11.04 3.65 1.50
CA VAL A 52 -11.04 4.96 0.86
C VAL A 52 -10.93 4.81 -0.66
N PRO A 53 -11.68 5.60 -1.45
CA PRO A 53 -11.76 5.41 -2.89
C PRO A 53 -10.52 5.96 -3.61
N ALA A 54 -10.01 5.20 -4.58
CA ALA A 54 -9.07 5.69 -5.60
C ALA A 54 -9.20 4.85 -6.87
N GLY A 55 -8.78 5.39 -8.00
CA GLY A 55 -8.81 4.70 -9.29
C GLY A 55 -10.20 4.69 -9.94
N GLU A 56 -10.59 3.55 -10.48
CA GLU A 56 -11.86 3.34 -11.19
C GLU A 56 -13.05 3.45 -10.23
N SER A 57 -12.90 2.92 -9.02
CA SER A 57 -13.94 2.99 -7.99
C SER A 57 -14.28 4.44 -7.62
N ALA A 58 -13.26 5.29 -7.45
CA ALA A 58 -13.42 6.71 -7.15
C ALA A 58 -14.05 7.47 -8.32
N LEU A 59 -13.58 7.21 -9.55
CA LEU A 59 -14.15 7.84 -10.74
C LEU A 59 -15.65 7.55 -10.85
N ALA A 60 -16.05 6.28 -10.62
CA ALA A 60 -17.45 5.88 -10.66
C ALA A 60 -18.29 6.49 -9.53
N SER A 61 -17.74 6.62 -8.32
CA SER A 61 -18.50 7.08 -7.15
C SER A 61 -18.59 8.60 -7.02
N CYS A 62 -17.53 9.33 -7.38
CA CYS A 62 -17.42 10.77 -7.12
C CYS A 62 -16.83 11.57 -8.28
N GLY A 63 -16.61 10.97 -9.45
CA GLY A 63 -16.14 11.67 -10.66
C GLY A 63 -14.66 12.06 -10.65
N GLU A 64 -13.91 11.65 -9.64
CA GLU A 64 -12.48 11.95 -9.49
C GLU A 64 -11.70 10.66 -9.26
N HIS A 65 -10.53 10.52 -9.90
CA HIS A 65 -9.70 9.33 -9.72
C HIS A 65 -8.98 9.26 -8.37
N LEU A 66 -8.73 10.40 -7.74
CA LEU A 66 -8.05 10.47 -6.44
C LEU A 66 -8.60 11.64 -5.63
N PRO A 67 -9.69 11.41 -4.89
CA PRO A 67 -10.32 12.45 -4.08
C PRO A 67 -9.38 12.96 -2.99
N GLU A 68 -9.47 14.25 -2.66
CA GLU A 68 -8.66 14.84 -1.58
C GLU A 68 -8.90 14.15 -0.23
N ALA A 69 -10.12 13.67 0.01
CA ALA A 69 -10.46 12.90 1.21
C ALA A 69 -9.58 11.64 1.39
N THR A 70 -9.19 10.99 0.28
CA THR A 70 -8.29 9.84 0.30
C THR A 70 -6.88 10.24 0.71
N ILE A 71 -6.35 11.35 0.16
CA ILE A 71 -5.05 11.91 0.57
C ILE A 71 -5.06 12.27 2.06
N ALA A 72 -6.11 12.98 2.50
CA ALA A 72 -6.28 13.41 3.88
C ALA A 72 -6.31 12.22 4.85
N ALA A 73 -7.04 11.15 4.52
CA ALA A 73 -7.09 9.94 5.36
C ALA A 73 -5.71 9.29 5.53
N PHE A 74 -4.91 9.18 4.45
CA PHE A 74 -3.55 8.66 4.54
C PHE A 74 -2.63 9.57 5.37
N ALA A 75 -2.74 10.88 5.20
CA ALA A 75 -1.96 11.85 5.97
C ALA A 75 -2.31 11.85 7.47
N GLU A 76 -3.60 11.72 7.80
CA GLU A 76 -4.11 11.64 9.18
C GLU A 76 -3.63 10.38 9.89
N HIS A 77 -3.84 9.21 9.26
CA HIS A 77 -3.58 7.91 9.88
C HIS A 77 -2.14 7.42 9.76
N ARG A 78 -1.29 8.10 8.97
CA ARG A 78 0.17 7.89 8.80
C ARG A 78 0.59 6.58 8.14
N VAL A 79 -0.18 5.52 8.31
CA VAL A 79 0.06 4.20 7.73
C VAL A 79 -1.17 3.83 6.93
N GLY A 80 -0.99 3.50 5.65
CA GLY A 80 -2.06 3.02 4.78
C GLY A 80 -1.54 1.91 3.86
N ILE A 81 -2.47 1.14 3.31
CA ILE A 81 -2.19 0.07 2.36
C ILE A 81 -3.01 0.33 1.09
N LYS A 82 -2.46 -0.06 -0.06
CA LYS A 82 -3.18 0.02 -1.32
C LYS A 82 -3.01 -1.24 -2.16
N GLY A 83 -4.06 -1.61 -2.86
CA GLY A 83 -4.02 -2.51 -4.00
C GLY A 83 -3.40 -1.87 -5.25
N PRO A 84 -3.45 -2.58 -6.39
CA PRO A 84 -3.06 -2.04 -7.68
C PRO A 84 -3.98 -0.89 -8.10
N LEU A 85 -3.44 0.10 -8.82
CA LEU A 85 -4.22 1.20 -9.38
C LEU A 85 -3.91 1.30 -10.87
N SER A 86 -4.94 1.32 -11.69
CA SER A 86 -4.83 1.48 -13.14
C SER A 86 -4.23 2.86 -13.45
N THR A 87 -3.12 2.90 -14.17
CA THR A 87 -2.56 4.14 -14.71
C THR A 87 -2.75 4.11 -16.22
N PRO A 88 -3.49 5.05 -16.82
CA PRO A 88 -3.61 5.12 -18.27
C PRO A 88 -2.24 5.29 -18.92
N VAL A 89 -1.99 4.58 -20.01
CA VAL A 89 -0.72 4.63 -20.75
C VAL A 89 -0.85 5.65 -21.88
N GLY A 90 0.01 6.68 -21.87
CA GLY A 90 -0.02 7.78 -22.84
C GLY A 90 -0.98 8.92 -22.47
N GLY A 91 -0.84 10.09 -23.12
CA GLY A 91 -1.79 11.20 -23.00
C GLY A 91 -1.49 12.28 -21.96
N GLY A 92 -0.28 12.32 -21.38
CA GLY A 92 0.13 13.40 -20.46
C GLY A 92 -0.56 13.36 -19.08
N VAL A 93 -1.30 12.31 -18.76
CA VAL A 93 -1.94 12.12 -17.45
C VAL A 93 -0.91 11.59 -16.45
N ARG A 94 -0.71 12.32 -15.35
CA ARG A 94 0.20 11.92 -14.27
C ARG A 94 -0.33 10.66 -13.57
N SER A 95 0.52 9.66 -13.34
CA SER A 95 0.12 8.41 -12.67
C SER A 95 -0.43 8.68 -11.28
N LEU A 96 -1.53 8.01 -10.92
CA LEU A 96 -2.10 8.06 -9.56
C LEU A 96 -1.08 7.65 -8.49
N ASN A 97 -0.22 6.68 -8.80
CA ASN A 97 0.82 6.24 -7.87
C ASN A 97 1.89 7.33 -7.65
N ILE A 98 2.24 8.09 -8.69
CA ILE A 98 3.16 9.22 -8.59
C ILE A 98 2.49 10.34 -7.79
N THR A 99 1.25 10.70 -8.11
CA THR A 99 0.48 11.73 -7.39
C THR A 99 0.35 11.40 -5.90
N LEU A 100 0.05 10.15 -5.53
CA LEU A 100 -0.01 9.72 -4.13
C LEU A 100 1.32 9.95 -3.40
N ARG A 101 2.45 9.58 -4.04
CA ARG A 101 3.79 9.72 -3.43
C ARG A 101 4.16 11.18 -3.23
N ASP A 102 3.91 11.99 -4.24
CA ASP A 102 4.19 13.42 -4.24
C ASP A 102 3.37 14.15 -3.17
N ARG A 103 2.04 13.94 -3.16
CA ARG A 103 1.12 14.60 -2.23
C ARG A 103 1.31 14.19 -0.77
N LEU A 104 1.91 13.03 -0.51
CA LEU A 104 2.20 12.50 0.82
C LEU A 104 3.69 12.61 1.20
N ASP A 105 4.53 13.22 0.34
CA ASP A 105 5.98 13.36 0.53
C ASP A 105 6.69 12.03 0.88
N LEU A 106 6.33 10.97 0.15
CA LEU A 106 6.87 9.62 0.36
C LEU A 106 8.21 9.45 -0.35
N CYS A 107 9.25 10.11 0.17
CA CYS A 107 10.59 10.19 -0.43
C CYS A 107 11.36 8.87 -0.55
N VAL A 108 10.96 7.81 0.18
CA VAL A 108 11.61 6.50 0.15
C VAL A 108 10.69 5.43 -0.43
N CYS A 109 11.12 4.81 -1.53
CA CYS A 109 10.58 3.55 -2.01
C CYS A 109 11.46 2.39 -1.52
N MET A 110 11.08 1.77 -0.40
CA MET A 110 11.76 0.62 0.19
C MET A 110 11.27 -0.70 -0.41
N ARG A 111 12.19 -1.55 -0.89
CA ARG A 111 11.88 -2.84 -1.52
C ARG A 111 12.72 -3.97 -0.90
N PRO A 112 12.22 -4.70 0.11
CA PRO A 112 12.85 -5.93 0.56
C PRO A 112 12.71 -7.01 -0.52
N ILE A 113 13.82 -7.67 -0.86
CA ILE A 113 13.89 -8.72 -1.88
C ILE A 113 14.53 -9.94 -1.23
N ARG A 114 13.73 -10.99 -1.05
CA ARG A 114 14.19 -12.30 -0.57
C ARG A 114 13.52 -13.40 -1.38
N TRP A 115 14.24 -14.51 -1.55
CA TRP A 115 13.64 -15.70 -2.15
C TRP A 115 12.89 -16.53 -1.09
N PHE A 116 11.83 -17.22 -1.54
CA PHE A 116 11.06 -18.14 -0.71
C PHE A 116 11.25 -19.58 -1.23
N PRO A 117 11.51 -20.56 -0.35
CA PRO A 117 11.63 -21.96 -0.75
C PRO A 117 10.46 -22.45 -1.62
N GLY A 118 10.78 -23.04 -2.77
CA GLY A 118 9.80 -23.58 -3.71
C GLY A 118 9.33 -22.60 -4.79
N VAL A 119 9.64 -21.31 -4.71
CA VAL A 119 9.33 -20.34 -5.78
C VAL A 119 10.27 -20.60 -6.97
N PRO A 120 9.74 -20.86 -8.19
CA PRO A 120 10.56 -21.05 -9.38
C PRO A 120 11.49 -19.86 -9.63
N SER A 121 12.73 -20.15 -10.04
CA SER A 121 13.72 -19.10 -10.28
C SER A 121 14.50 -19.33 -11.57
N PRO A 122 14.82 -18.26 -12.33
CA PRO A 122 15.68 -18.35 -13.50
C PRO A 122 17.17 -18.44 -13.16
N VAL A 123 17.59 -18.24 -11.90
CA VAL A 123 18.99 -18.28 -11.47
C VAL A 123 19.31 -19.53 -10.66
N LYS A 124 20.60 -19.92 -10.63
CA LYS A 124 21.05 -21.16 -9.97
C LYS A 124 20.97 -21.13 -8.44
N HIS A 125 21.19 -19.96 -7.83
CA HIS A 125 21.30 -19.79 -6.38
C HIS A 125 20.41 -18.64 -5.86
N PRO A 126 19.08 -18.70 -6.04
CA PRO A 126 18.18 -17.63 -5.61
C PRO A 126 18.14 -17.46 -4.08
N GLU A 127 18.43 -18.52 -3.32
CA GLU A 127 18.50 -18.53 -1.86
C GLU A 127 19.55 -17.58 -1.28
N ARG A 128 20.53 -17.15 -2.09
CA ARG A 128 21.55 -16.16 -1.68
C ARG A 128 21.05 -14.72 -1.77
N THR A 129 19.81 -14.51 -2.23
CA THR A 129 19.20 -13.19 -2.34
C THR A 129 18.46 -12.84 -1.05
N ASP A 130 19.06 -11.96 -0.27
CA ASP A 130 18.43 -11.29 0.89
C ASP A 130 18.97 -9.85 0.95
N MET A 131 18.21 -8.91 0.40
CA MET A 131 18.61 -7.52 0.29
C MET A 131 17.44 -6.57 0.48
N VAL A 132 17.73 -5.33 0.89
CA VAL A 132 16.74 -4.25 0.97
C VAL A 132 17.22 -3.09 0.10
N VAL A 133 16.43 -2.75 -0.92
CA VAL A 133 16.73 -1.62 -1.81
C VAL A 133 15.98 -0.39 -1.32
N PHE A 134 16.72 0.71 -1.12
CA PHE A 134 16.16 2.04 -0.85
C PHE A 134 16.32 2.87 -2.12
N ARG A 135 15.20 3.23 -2.73
CA ARG A 135 15.16 4.10 -3.92
C ARG A 135 14.56 5.45 -3.52
N GLU A 136 15.22 6.53 -3.90
CA GLU A 136 14.66 7.88 -3.87
C GLU A 136 13.36 7.92 -4.71
N ASN A 137 12.34 8.62 -4.22
CA ASN A 137 10.98 8.53 -4.77
C ASN A 137 10.27 9.90 -4.87
N THR A 138 11.02 10.99 -4.75
CA THR A 138 10.55 12.39 -4.89
C THR A 138 11.25 13.16 -6.02
N GLU A 139 12.45 12.75 -6.45
CA GLU A 139 13.31 13.48 -7.38
C GLU A 139 13.88 12.52 -8.46
N ASP A 140 13.15 12.34 -9.57
CA ASP A 140 13.63 11.70 -10.81
C ASP A 140 12.61 11.94 -11.96
N ILE A 141 12.95 11.60 -13.21
CA ILE A 141 12.03 11.69 -14.38
C ILE A 141 10.87 10.69 -14.30
#